data_AF-A0A151J2W3-F1
#
_entry.id   AF-A0A151J2W3-F1
#
_cell.length_a   1.000
_cell.length_b   1.000
_cell.length_c   1.000
_cell.angle_alpha   90.00
_cell.angle_beta   90.00
_cell.angle_gamma   90.00
#
_symmetry.space_group_name_H-M   'P 1'
#
loop_
_entity.id
_entity.type
_entity.pdbx_description
1 polymer ?
#
loop_
_entity_poly.entity_id
_entity_poly.type
_entity_poly.pdbx_seq_one_letter_code
_entity_poly.pdbx_strand_id
1 'polypeptide(L)'
;LEKKIFLEILNDFKHIIEVKKSDSSTLHDKEIAWNEIWKQYNECSMISQERTLQQLEKMWTNLKQSQRELLTKEKQTRLATSGGPPPPEINIYPDQSWALFE
;
A
#
# COMPACT_ATOMS: atom_id res chain seq x y z
N LEU A 1 1.92 -2.64 13.94
CA LEU A 1 0.53 -3.10 14.16
C LEU A 1 -0.44 -2.25 13.35
N GLU A 2 -0.54 -0.93 13.61
CA GLU A 2 -1.39 0.01 12.87
C GLU A 2 -1.34 -0.16 11.33
N LYS A 3 -0.13 -0.21 10.75
CA LYS A 3 0.06 -0.40 9.31
C LYS A 3 -0.51 -1.73 8.78
N LYS A 4 -0.45 -2.81 9.57
CA LYS A 4 -0.98 -4.12 9.16
C LYS A 4 -2.50 -4.09 9.13
N ILE A 5 -3.12 -3.52 10.16
CA ILE A 5 -4.58 -3.32 10.25
C ILE A 5 -5.06 -2.45 9.08
N PHE A 6 -4.35 -1.35 8.80
CA PHE A 6 -4.69 -0.50 7.67
C PHE A 6 -4.66 -1.25 6.33
N LEU A 7 -3.63 -2.07 6.10
CA LEU A 7 -3.51 -2.85 4.87
C LEU A 7 -4.56 -3.96 4.77
N GLU A 8 -4.91 -4.60 5.88
CA GLU A 8 -5.97 -5.61 5.95
C GLU A 8 -7.32 -5.01 5.55
N ILE A 9 -7.71 -3.88 6.16
CA ILE A 9 -8.94 -3.17 5.82
C ILE A 9 -8.90 -2.70 4.35
N LEU A 10 -7.79 -2.10 3.91
CA LEU A 10 -7.66 -1.57 2.55
C LEU A 10 -7.76 -2.67 1.50
N ASN A 11 -7.29 -3.89 1.80
CA ASN A 11 -7.33 -5.02 0.87
C ASN A 11 -8.76 -5.34 0.40
N ASP A 12 -9.76 -5.18 1.26
CA ASP A 12 -11.17 -5.41 0.92
C ASP A 12 -11.70 -4.38 -0.09
N PHE A 13 -11.16 -3.16 -0.07
CA PHE A 13 -11.55 -2.05 -0.95
C PHE A 13 -10.58 -1.84 -2.14
N LYS A 14 -9.54 -2.67 -2.28
CA LYS A 14 -8.49 -2.53 -3.31
C LYS A 14 -9.07 -2.31 -4.71
N HIS A 15 -10.05 -3.14 -5.06
CA HIS A 15 -10.71 -3.14 -6.36
C HIS A 15 -11.44 -1.83 -6.71
N ILE A 16 -11.69 -0.96 -5.72
CA ILE A 16 -12.30 0.37 -5.88
C ILE A 16 -11.21 1.46 -5.82
N ILE A 17 -10.34 1.38 -4.81
CA ILE A 17 -9.30 2.39 -4.56
C ILE A 17 -8.25 2.44 -5.69
N GLU A 18 -7.95 1.31 -6.32
CA GLU A 18 -6.95 1.21 -7.39
C GLU A 18 -7.51 1.41 -8.80
N VAL A 19 -8.83 1.63 -8.94
CA VAL A 19 -9.42 1.90 -10.25
C VAL A 19 -8.76 3.14 -10.86
N LYS A 20 -8.15 3.00 -12.04
CA LYS A 20 -7.47 4.11 -12.73
C LYS A 20 -8.44 5.11 -13.39
N LYS A 21 -9.72 4.75 -13.50
CA LYS A 21 -10.78 5.61 -14.03
C LYS A 21 -11.09 6.76 -13.05
N SER A 22 -11.57 7.85 -13.62
CA SER A 22 -11.90 9.10 -12.91
C SER A 22 -13.25 9.66 -13.36
N ASP A 23 -14.19 8.80 -13.76
CA ASP A 23 -15.57 9.24 -13.96
C ASP A 23 -16.25 9.56 -12.62
N SER A 24 -17.34 10.33 -12.66
CA SER A 24 -18.02 10.83 -11.46
C SER A 24 -18.49 9.71 -10.54
N SER A 25 -18.99 8.60 -11.11
CA SER A 25 -19.34 7.37 -10.38
C SER A 25 -18.13 6.80 -9.65
N THR A 26 -17.01 6.60 -10.34
CA THR A 26 -15.79 6.01 -9.76
C THR A 26 -15.22 6.90 -8.66
N LEU A 27 -15.28 8.23 -8.82
CA LEU A 27 -14.84 9.16 -7.78
C LEU A 27 -15.72 9.03 -6.53
N HIS A 28 -17.03 8.97 -6.71
CA HIS A 28 -17.97 8.78 -5.61
C HIS A 28 -17.78 7.43 -4.90
N ASP A 29 -17.58 6.34 -5.67
CA ASP A 29 -17.31 5.01 -5.11
C ASP A 29 -16.01 4.99 -4.30
N LYS A 30 -14.97 5.69 -4.77
CA LYS A 30 -13.72 5.86 -4.02
C LYS A 30 -13.90 6.66 -2.75
N GLU A 31 -14.69 7.74 -2.79
CA GLU A 31 -15.01 8.53 -1.60
C GLU A 31 -15.76 7.70 -0.55
N ILE A 32 -16.74 6.89 -0.97
CA ILE A 32 -17.46 5.97 -0.09
C ILE A 32 -16.49 4.95 0.50
N ALA A 33 -15.66 4.32 -0.33
CA ALA A 33 -14.68 3.33 0.11
C ALA A 33 -13.69 3.92 1.13
N TRP A 34 -13.19 5.14 0.90
CA TRP A 34 -12.30 5.81 1.86
C TRP A 34 -12.97 6.14 3.19
N ASN A 35 -14.24 6.56 3.17
CA ASN A 35 -15.00 6.78 4.40
C ASN A 35 -15.20 5.48 5.18
N GLU A 36 -15.48 4.37 4.50
CA GLU A 36 -15.64 3.07 5.15
C GLU A 36 -14.32 2.55 5.72
N ILE A 37 -13.21 2.67 4.98
CA ILE A 37 -11.86 2.37 5.50
C ILE A 37 -11.56 3.22 6.74
N TRP A 38 -11.84 4.52 6.68
CA TRP A 38 -11.63 5.44 7.80
C TRP A 38 -12.40 5.04 9.04
N LYS A 39 -13.68 4.67 8.86
CA LYS A 39 -14.55 4.22 9.92
C LYS A 39 -14.03 2.94 10.55
N GLN A 40 -13.80 1.89 9.76
CA GLN A 40 -13.31 0.60 10.26
C GLN A 40 -11.94 0.73 10.94
N TYR A 41 -11.07 1.59 10.41
CA TYR A 41 -9.76 1.83 11.01
C TYR A 41 -9.88 2.49 12.38
N ASN A 42 -10.67 3.56 12.51
CA ASN A 42 -10.82 4.28 13.79
C ASN A 42 -11.67 3.52 14.81
N GLU A 43 -12.60 2.67 14.37
CA GLU A 43 -13.37 1.78 15.25
C GLU A 43 -12.56 0.58 15.76
N CYS A 44 -11.39 0.31 15.15
CA CYS A 44 -10.54 -0.80 15.56
C CYS A 44 -9.94 -0.54 16.95
N SER A 45 -10.19 -1.45 17.90
CA SER A 45 -9.72 -1.35 19.29
C SER A 45 -8.19 -1.33 19.45
N MET A 46 -7.45 -1.69 18.41
CA MET A 46 -5.98 -1.68 18.39
C MET A 46 -5.41 -0.31 17.98
N ILE A 47 -6.25 0.63 17.57
CA ILE A 47 -5.85 1.98 17.19
C ILE A 47 -6.01 2.90 18.40
N SER A 48 -4.88 3.40 18.91
CA SER A 48 -4.86 4.26 20.09
C SER A 48 -5.19 5.73 19.79
N GLN A 49 -5.09 6.13 18.52
CA GLN A 49 -5.31 7.51 18.09
C GLN A 49 -6.12 7.55 16.80
N GLU A 50 -7.26 8.24 16.85
CA GLU A 50 -8.07 8.51 15.67
C GLU A 50 -7.27 9.24 14.58
N ARG A 51 -7.46 8.81 13.34
CA ARG A 51 -6.88 9.42 12.15
C ARG A 51 -7.95 10.14 11.37
N THR A 52 -7.55 11.17 10.63
CA THR A 52 -8.41 11.80 9.63
C THR A 52 -8.34 11.04 8.30
N LEU A 53 -9.36 11.19 7.46
CA LEU A 53 -9.38 10.57 6.13
C LEU A 53 -8.14 10.96 5.30
N GLN A 54 -7.76 12.25 5.33
CA GLN A 54 -6.55 12.76 4.68
C GLN A 54 -5.26 12.07 5.17
N GLN A 55 -5.17 11.74 6.45
CA GLN A 55 -4.01 11.04 7.00
C GLN A 55 -3.92 9.60 6.48
N LEU A 56 -5.06 8.92 6.31
CA LEU A 56 -5.12 7.56 5.77
C LEU A 56 -4.77 7.54 4.27
N GLU A 57 -5.31 8.48 3.49
CA GLU A 57 -4.95 8.65 2.07
C GLU A 57 -3.46 8.94 1.90
N LYS A 58 -2.91 9.82 2.76
CA LYS A 58 -1.48 10.13 2.77
C LYS A 58 -0.64 8.92 3.14
N MET A 59 -1.08 8.13 4.13
CA MET A 59 -0.41 6.89 4.52
C MET A 59 -0.35 5.91 3.35
N TRP A 60 -1.46 5.71 2.63
CA TRP A 60 -1.48 4.87 1.42
C TRP A 60 -0.53 5.37 0.33
N THR A 61 -0.55 6.66 0.06
CA THR A 61 0.35 7.28 -0.93
C THR A 61 1.82 7.06 -0.56
N ASN A 62 2.16 7.25 0.72
CA ASN A 62 3.51 7.04 1.24
C ASN A 62 3.93 5.56 1.16
N LEU A 63 3.03 4.61 1.43
CA LEU A 63 3.28 3.17 1.30
C LEU A 63 3.64 2.80 -0.15
N LYS A 64 2.83 3.25 -1.11
CA LYS A 64 3.11 3.05 -2.55
C LYS A 64 4.42 3.69 -2.99
N GLN A 65 4.73 4.88 -2.48
CA GLN A 65 5.99 5.56 -2.78
C GLN A 65 7.18 4.75 -2.24
N SER A 66 7.14 4.33 -0.98
CA SER A 66 8.20 3.54 -0.37
C SER A 66 8.43 2.22 -1.12
N GLN A 67 7.36 1.57 -1.58
CA GLN A 67 7.46 0.38 -2.43
C GLN A 67 8.22 0.66 -3.74
N ARG A 68 7.85 1.73 -4.46
CA ARG A 68 8.54 2.12 -5.70
C ARG A 68 10.02 2.44 -5.47
N GLU A 69 10.36 3.09 -4.37
CA GLU A 69 11.74 3.40 -3.99
C GLU A 69 12.54 2.12 -3.72
N LEU A 70 11.96 1.14 -3.02
CA LEU A 70 12.59 -0.15 -2.77
C LEU A 70 12.88 -0.91 -4.08
N LEU A 71 11.89 -1.01 -4.96
CA LEU A 71 12.04 -1.65 -6.28
C LEU A 71 13.09 -0.94 -7.14
N THR A 72 13.11 0.40 -7.10
CA THR A 72 14.10 1.20 -7.84
C THR A 72 15.51 0.95 -7.31
N LYS A 73 15.67 0.93 -5.98
CA LYS A 73 16.95 0.66 -5.34
C LYS A 73 17.44 -0.76 -5.66
N GLU A 74 16.57 -1.76 -5.64
CA GLU A 74 16.93 -3.11 -6.05
C GLU A 74 17.42 -3.17 -7.50
N LYS A 75 16.66 -2.58 -8.44
CA LYS A 75 17.06 -2.49 -9.85
C LYS A 75 18.43 -1.79 -10.01
N GLN A 76 18.66 -0.70 -9.29
CA GLN A 76 19.95 0.00 -9.29
C GLN A 76 21.09 -0.89 -8.76
N THR A 77 20.88 -1.62 -7.66
CA THR A 77 21.91 -2.53 -7.11
C THR A 77 22.26 -3.69 -8.05
N ARG A 78 21.27 -4.21 -8.79
CA ARG A 78 21.48 -5.25 -9.81
C ARG A 78 22.23 -4.72 -11.03
N LEU A 79 22.01 -3.46 -11.41
CA LEU A 79 22.71 -2.83 -12.53
C LEU A 79 24.12 -2.35 -12.16
N ALA A 80 24.36 -2.04 -10.89
CA ALA A 80 25.67 -1.61 -10.39
C ALA A 80 26.67 -2.76 -10.17
N THR A 81 26.28 -4.02 -10.33
CA THR A 81 27.19 -5.16 -10.20
C THR A 81 27.99 -5.31 -11.49
N SER A 82 29.25 -4.85 -11.48
CA SER A 82 30.17 -4.77 -12.61
C SER A 82 30.69 -6.14 -13.10
N GLY A 83 29.79 -7.08 -13.42
CA GLY A 83 30.14 -8.36 -14.06
C GLY A 83 30.33 -9.56 -13.12
N GLY A 84 29.76 -9.53 -11.92
CA GLY A 84 29.70 -10.70 -11.02
C GLY A 84 28.39 -11.50 -11.19
N PRO A 85 28.37 -12.81 -10.87
CA PRO A 85 27.14 -13.60 -10.90
C PRO A 85 26.08 -12.99 -9.98
N PRO A 86 24.79 -13.08 -10.36
CA PRO A 86 23.71 -12.45 -9.63
C PRO A 86 23.71 -12.93 -8.17
N PRO A 87 23.56 -12.02 -7.19
CA PRO A 87 23.37 -12.43 -5.81
C PRO A 87 22.14 -13.35 -5.72
N PRO A 88 22.16 -14.36 -4.83
CA PRO A 88 21.03 -15.28 -4.64
C PRO A 88 19.76 -14.48 -4.42
N GLU A 89 18.65 -14.93 -5.03
CA GLU A 89 17.34 -14.32 -4.85
C GLU A 89 17.07 -14.14 -3.36
N ILE A 90 17.25 -12.91 -2.89
CA ILE A 90 16.92 -12.56 -1.53
C ILE A 90 15.40 -12.58 -1.54
N ASN A 91 14.82 -13.66 -1.03
CA ASN A 91 13.41 -13.69 -0.67
C ASN A 91 13.24 -12.71 0.50
N ILE A 92 13.10 -11.42 0.15
CA ILE A 92 12.92 -10.32 1.07
C ILE A 92 11.46 -10.42 1.54
N TYR A 93 11.27 -11.25 2.56
CA TYR A 93 10.06 -11.47 3.38
C TYR A 93 9.01 -12.46 2.82
N PRO A 94 8.84 -13.64 3.46
CA PRO A 94 7.80 -14.62 3.11
C PRO A 94 6.36 -14.18 3.46
N ASP A 95 6.15 -13.00 4.05
CA ASP A 95 4.84 -12.45 4.46
C ASP A 95 4.39 -11.29 3.54
N GLN A 96 4.90 -11.23 2.30
CA GLN A 96 4.47 -10.25 1.30
C GLN A 96 3.41 -10.81 0.35
N SER A 97 2.25 -11.17 0.88
CA SER A 97 1.03 -11.29 0.06
C SER A 97 0.65 -9.97 -0.62
N TRP A 98 1.25 -8.84 -0.18
CA TRP A 98 1.10 -7.52 -0.77
C TRP A 98 2.03 -7.21 -1.96
N ALA A 99 2.98 -8.10 -2.28
CA ALA A 99 3.83 -7.95 -3.47
C ALA A 99 3.07 -8.21 -4.79
N LEU A 100 1.84 -8.72 -4.73
CA LEU A 100 0.94 -8.95 -5.86
C LEU A 100 0.05 -7.73 -6.20
N PHE A 101 0.47 -6.53 -5.79
CA PHE A 101 -0.25 -5.27 -6.01
C PHE A 101 0.26 -4.51 -7.26
N GLU A 102 0.79 -5.22 -8.26
CA GLU A 102 1.01 -4.68 -9.62
C GLU A 102 -0.09 -5.09 -10.60
#